data_AF-A0A7S0Q8R6-F1
#
_entry.id   AF-A0A7S0Q8R6-F1
#
_cell.length_a   1.000
_cell.length_b   1.000
_cell.length_c   1.000
_cell.angle_alpha   90.00
_cell.angle_beta   90.00
_cell.angle_gamma   90.00
#
_symmetry.space_group_name_H-M   'P 1'
#
loop_
_entity.id
_entity.type
_entity.pdbx_description
1 polymer ?
#
loop_
_entity_poly.entity_id
_entity_poly.type
_entity_poly.pdbx_seq_one_letter_code
_entity_poly.pdbx_strand_id
1 'polypeptide(L)'
;VDEGKKRWPIAGVYEDGWASIAAQCCTIGNEGVDPESCRRTKDGITTSTDQCVAGLSVDGRIEELTYGQAKAKCTDAGLAMCRQSCAGRGCVYNRHPVFTSIPCPSGPPPSAIPTGGVLVYRGDSEESVGCLMPDVDEGKKRWPIAGVYEDGWASIAAQCC
;
A
#
# COMPACT_ATOMS: atom_id res chain seq x y z
N VAL A 1 -4.16 -12.17 -1.31
CA VAL A 1 -3.51 -11.40 -2.38
C VAL A 1 -3.96 -12.00 -3.69
N ASP A 2 -4.50 -11.22 -4.60
CA ASP A 2 -4.99 -11.73 -5.89
C ASP A 2 -3.79 -11.99 -6.81
N GLU A 3 -3.29 -13.23 -6.81
CA GLU A 3 -2.05 -13.63 -7.48
C GLU A 3 -2.15 -13.54 -9.02
N GLY A 4 -3.35 -13.34 -9.58
CA GLY A 4 -3.61 -13.25 -11.02
C GLY A 4 -3.67 -11.84 -11.58
N LYS A 5 -3.71 -10.79 -10.74
CA LYS A 5 -3.83 -9.39 -11.21
C LYS A 5 -2.54 -8.91 -11.88
N LYS A 6 -2.63 -8.58 -13.16
CA LYS A 6 -1.53 -8.03 -14.00
C LYS A 6 -1.64 -6.52 -14.24
N ARG A 7 -2.85 -5.97 -14.12
CA ARG A 7 -3.18 -4.56 -14.37
C ARG A 7 -3.94 -3.99 -13.17
N TRP A 8 -3.73 -2.70 -12.91
CA TRP A 8 -4.42 -1.94 -11.87
C TRP A 8 -5.07 -0.69 -12.44
N PRO A 9 -6.27 -0.31 -11.95
CA PRO A 9 -6.89 0.93 -12.34
C PRO A 9 -6.09 2.09 -11.72
N ILE A 10 -5.58 2.98 -12.57
CA ILE A 10 -5.03 4.28 -12.14
C ILE A 10 -5.72 5.39 -12.91
N ALA A 11 -6.66 6.04 -12.22
CA ALA A 11 -7.39 7.18 -12.74
C ALA A 11 -6.41 8.32 -13.07
N GLY A 12 -6.50 8.86 -14.29
CA GLY A 12 -5.76 10.05 -14.71
C GLY A 12 -4.32 9.82 -15.17
N VAL A 13 -3.85 8.56 -15.33
CA VAL A 13 -2.48 8.28 -15.79
C VAL A 13 -2.43 7.81 -17.26
N TYR A 14 -3.43 7.04 -17.73
CA TYR A 14 -3.50 6.51 -19.10
C TYR A 14 -4.91 6.62 -19.67
N GLU A 15 -5.06 6.66 -21.01
CA GLU A 15 -6.34 6.88 -21.70
C GLU A 15 -7.39 5.80 -21.39
N ASP A 16 -6.97 4.56 -21.15
CA ASP A 16 -7.87 3.47 -20.76
C ASP A 16 -8.06 3.35 -19.23
N GLY A 17 -7.34 4.14 -18.43
CA GLY A 17 -7.42 4.15 -16.97
C GLY A 17 -6.74 2.95 -16.29
N TRP A 18 -5.94 2.16 -17.01
CA TRP A 18 -5.31 0.95 -16.48
C TRP A 18 -3.80 0.95 -16.72
N ALA A 19 -3.02 0.52 -15.72
CA ALA A 19 -1.60 0.29 -15.88
C ALA A 19 -1.19 -1.13 -15.52
N SER A 20 -0.28 -1.68 -16.31
CA SER A 20 0.42 -2.91 -15.95
C SER A 20 1.31 -2.69 -14.73
N ILE A 21 1.42 -3.71 -13.88
CA ILE A 21 2.22 -3.65 -12.65
C ILE A 21 3.66 -4.06 -12.99
N ALA A 22 4.59 -3.15 -12.72
CA ALA A 22 6.01 -3.37 -12.97
C ALA A 22 6.64 -4.29 -11.92
N ALA A 23 7.53 -5.17 -12.36
CA ALA A 23 8.38 -5.96 -11.48
C ALA A 23 9.61 -5.16 -11.06
N GLN A 24 9.97 -5.24 -9.78
CA GLN A 24 11.20 -4.67 -9.26
C GLN A 24 11.83 -5.67 -8.28
N CYS A 25 13.14 -5.81 -8.37
CA CYS A 25 13.90 -6.77 -7.61
C CYS A 25 14.92 -6.03 -6.74
N CYS A 26 15.37 -6.68 -5.67
CA CYS A 26 16.38 -6.17 -4.77
C CYS A 26 17.43 -7.25 -4.54
N THR A 27 18.65 -6.85 -4.18
CA THR A 27 19.66 -7.82 -3.76
C THR A 27 19.18 -8.60 -2.53
N ILE A 28 19.44 -9.91 -2.54
CA ILE A 28 19.02 -10.82 -1.47
C ILE A 28 19.60 -10.33 -0.13
N GLY A 29 18.75 -10.28 0.90
CA GLY A 29 19.10 -9.82 2.24
C GLY A 29 19.11 -8.30 2.43
N ASN A 30 18.82 -7.51 1.39
CA ASN A 30 18.77 -6.05 1.45
C ASN A 30 17.48 -5.48 0.83
N GLU A 31 16.37 -6.23 0.91
CA GLU A 31 15.15 -5.97 0.15
C GLU A 31 14.41 -4.67 0.52
N GLY A 32 14.84 -3.94 1.55
CA GLY A 32 14.24 -2.66 1.94
C GLY A 32 15.17 -1.83 2.82
N VAL A 33 16.47 -2.02 2.67
CA VAL A 33 17.48 -1.43 3.56
C VAL A 33 18.12 -0.22 2.90
N ASP A 34 18.54 -0.35 1.65
CA ASP A 34 19.29 0.69 0.94
C ASP A 34 18.77 0.86 -0.50
N PRO A 35 18.73 2.09 -1.04
CA PRO A 35 18.35 2.32 -2.43
C PRO A 35 19.24 1.55 -3.42
N GLU A 36 20.54 1.36 -3.14
CA GLU A 36 21.48 0.65 -4.00
C GLU A 36 21.24 -0.86 -4.08
N SER A 37 20.36 -1.42 -3.24
CA SER A 37 19.91 -2.81 -3.41
C SER A 37 18.92 -2.94 -4.57
N CYS A 38 18.30 -1.86 -5.03
CA CYS A 38 17.25 -1.87 -6.03
C CYS A 38 17.73 -2.19 -7.44
N ARG A 39 16.97 -3.05 -8.12
CA ARG A 39 17.26 -3.62 -9.43
C ARG A 39 15.97 -3.64 -10.25
N ARG A 40 15.89 -2.77 -11.25
CA ARG A 40 14.82 -2.82 -12.27
C ARG A 40 15.27 -3.55 -13.54
N THR A 41 16.56 -3.84 -13.66
CA THR A 41 17.15 -4.70 -14.68
C THR A 41 17.64 -6.02 -14.08
N LYS A 42 17.71 -7.07 -14.91
CA LYS A 42 18.16 -8.42 -14.54
C LYS A 42 19.61 -8.46 -14.07
N ASP A 43 20.46 -7.60 -14.63
CA ASP A 43 21.89 -7.49 -14.29
C ASP A 43 22.17 -6.43 -13.21
N GLY A 44 21.19 -5.58 -12.91
CA GLY A 44 21.31 -4.53 -11.90
C GLY A 44 22.15 -3.32 -12.23
N ILE A 45 22.75 -3.29 -13.41
CA ILE A 45 23.83 -2.36 -13.74
C ILE A 45 23.54 -1.62 -15.05
N THR A 46 22.83 -2.26 -16.00
CA THR A 46 22.67 -1.67 -17.33
C THR A 46 21.50 -0.70 -17.40
N THR A 47 21.64 0.29 -18.28
CA THR A 47 20.55 1.14 -18.77
C THR A 47 19.88 0.54 -20.01
N SER A 48 20.23 -0.70 -20.37
CA SER A 48 19.69 -1.38 -21.54
C SER A 48 18.21 -1.70 -21.32
N THR A 49 17.41 -1.30 -22.28
CA THR A 49 15.95 -1.44 -22.29
C THR A 49 15.49 -2.89 -22.31
N ASP A 50 16.36 -3.79 -22.79
CA ASP A 50 16.08 -5.23 -22.94
C ASP A 50 16.34 -6.02 -21.65
N GLN A 51 16.99 -5.40 -20.67
CA GLN A 51 17.31 -6.02 -19.39
C GLN A 51 16.27 -5.72 -18.31
N CYS A 52 15.28 -4.88 -18.57
CA CYS A 52 14.22 -4.57 -17.62
C CYS A 52 13.41 -5.83 -17.25
N VAL A 53 13.12 -6.03 -15.96
CA VAL A 53 12.53 -7.27 -15.43
C VAL A 53 11.15 -7.57 -16.06
N ALA A 54 10.34 -6.52 -16.27
CA ALA A 54 9.06 -6.56 -16.99
C ALA A 54 9.15 -5.82 -18.35
N GLY A 55 10.34 -5.74 -18.96
CA GLY A 55 10.55 -4.96 -20.19
C GLY A 55 10.54 -3.44 -19.97
N LEU A 56 10.97 -2.68 -20.97
CA LEU A 56 10.92 -1.21 -20.94
C LEU A 56 9.48 -0.73 -21.04
N SER A 57 9.10 0.28 -20.24
CA SER A 57 7.82 0.96 -20.42
C SER A 57 7.84 1.84 -21.67
N VAL A 58 7.03 1.47 -22.67
CA VAL A 58 6.76 2.24 -23.89
C VAL A 58 5.27 2.55 -23.95
N ASP A 59 4.92 3.83 -24.08
CA ASP A 59 3.52 4.31 -24.11
C ASP A 59 2.65 3.80 -22.96
N GLY A 60 3.24 3.68 -21.77
CA GLY A 60 2.52 3.20 -20.59
C GLY A 60 2.27 1.70 -20.55
N ARG A 61 2.96 0.93 -21.40
CA ARG A 61 2.86 -0.52 -21.47
C ARG A 61 4.20 -1.16 -21.20
N ILE A 62 4.14 -2.27 -20.46
CA ILE A 62 5.25 -3.15 -20.11
C ILE A 62 4.78 -4.59 -20.30
N GLU A 63 5.70 -5.54 -20.17
CA GLU A 63 5.33 -6.95 -20.10
C GLU A 63 4.41 -7.19 -18.90
N GLU A 64 3.21 -7.73 -19.16
CA GLU A 64 2.23 -8.01 -18.12
C GLU A 64 2.58 -9.28 -17.36
N LEU A 65 3.06 -9.10 -16.14
CA LEU A 65 3.42 -10.19 -15.23
C LEU A 65 2.38 -10.36 -14.14
N THR A 66 2.10 -11.60 -13.76
CA THR A 66 1.52 -11.89 -12.45
C THR A 66 2.56 -11.67 -11.35
N TYR A 67 2.13 -11.58 -10.09
CA TYR A 67 3.05 -11.55 -8.96
C TYR A 67 3.99 -12.76 -8.96
N GLY A 68 3.46 -13.96 -9.23
CA GLY A 68 4.26 -15.19 -9.29
C GLY A 68 5.32 -15.14 -10.40
N GLN A 69 4.97 -14.61 -11.58
CA GLN A 69 5.92 -14.43 -12.68
C GLN A 69 6.99 -13.38 -12.35
N ALA A 70 6.60 -12.24 -11.77
CA ALA A 70 7.54 -11.21 -11.33
C ALA A 70 8.54 -11.76 -10.30
N LYS A 71 8.04 -12.50 -9.30
CA LYS A 71 8.86 -13.17 -8.29
C LYS A 71 9.83 -14.19 -8.90
N ALA A 72 9.35 -15.00 -9.85
CA ALA A 72 10.20 -15.96 -10.56
C ALA A 72 11.32 -15.24 -11.33
N LYS A 73 11.01 -14.17 -12.07
CA LYS A 73 12.02 -13.39 -12.79
C LYS A 73 13.07 -12.77 -11.87
N CYS A 74 12.69 -12.27 -10.69
CA CYS A 74 13.67 -11.82 -9.71
C CYS A 74 14.56 -12.98 -9.23
N THR A 75 13.96 -14.13 -8.95
CA THR A 75 14.68 -15.32 -8.45
C THR A 75 15.66 -15.85 -9.50
N ASP A 76 15.25 -15.94 -10.77
CA ASP A 76 16.09 -16.37 -11.90
C ASP A 76 17.28 -15.43 -12.13
N ALA A 77 17.13 -14.15 -11.77
CA ALA A 77 18.20 -13.17 -11.80
C ALA A 77 19.11 -13.19 -10.56
N GLY A 78 18.90 -14.11 -9.61
CA GLY A 78 19.63 -14.14 -8.34
C GLY A 78 19.26 -13.02 -7.37
N LEU A 79 18.05 -12.49 -7.50
CA LEU A 79 17.51 -11.37 -6.73
C LEU A 79 16.24 -11.78 -5.97
N ALA A 80 15.79 -10.93 -5.05
CA ALA A 80 14.55 -11.09 -4.31
C ALA A 80 13.54 -9.99 -4.66
N MET A 81 12.27 -10.20 -4.33
CA MET A 81 11.25 -9.15 -4.43
C MET A 81 11.49 -8.07 -3.37
N CYS A 82 11.48 -6.79 -3.78
CA CYS A 82 11.70 -5.67 -2.86
C CYS A 82 10.57 -5.46 -1.85
N ARG A 83 10.94 -5.07 -0.64
CA ARG A 83 10.10 -4.52 0.44
C ARG A 83 10.04 -2.98 0.44
N GLN A 84 10.44 -2.34 -0.66
CA GLN A 84 10.44 -0.89 -0.85
C GLN A 84 10.15 -0.53 -2.31
N SER A 85 9.85 0.74 -2.61
CA SER A 85 9.79 1.23 -3.99
C SER A 85 11.19 1.57 -4.51
N CYS A 86 11.53 1.08 -5.69
CA CYS A 86 12.80 1.37 -6.36
C CYS A 86 12.73 2.63 -7.23
N ALA A 87 12.07 3.68 -6.73
CA ALA A 87 11.85 4.92 -7.47
C ALA A 87 13.18 5.50 -8.01
N GLY A 88 13.14 5.96 -9.27
CA GLY A 88 14.30 6.60 -9.92
C GLY A 88 15.31 5.63 -10.55
N ARG A 89 15.11 4.32 -10.44
CA ARG A 89 16.06 3.28 -10.92
C ARG A 89 15.91 2.86 -12.39
N GLY A 90 15.34 3.73 -13.24
CA GLY A 90 15.19 3.44 -14.67
C GLY A 90 13.97 2.59 -15.05
N CYS A 91 14.00 2.03 -16.27
CA CYS A 91 12.93 1.27 -16.96
C CYS A 91 11.58 2.00 -17.13
N VAL A 92 11.53 3.29 -16.79
CA VAL A 92 10.33 4.14 -16.81
C VAL A 92 9.21 3.63 -15.86
N TYR A 93 9.52 2.70 -14.95
CA TYR A 93 8.56 2.13 -13.99
C TYR A 93 8.02 3.12 -12.95
N ASN A 94 8.57 4.32 -12.85
CA ASN A 94 7.99 5.36 -11.99
C ASN A 94 6.57 5.77 -12.38
N ARG A 95 6.11 5.41 -13.60
CA ARG A 95 4.73 5.65 -14.07
C ARG A 95 3.79 4.47 -13.82
N HIS A 96 4.31 3.38 -13.26
CA HIS A 96 3.59 2.15 -13.04
C HIS A 96 3.50 1.83 -11.54
N PRO A 97 2.41 1.17 -11.08
CA PRO A 97 2.46 0.46 -9.81
C PRO A 97 3.54 -0.62 -9.87
N VAL A 98 4.13 -0.96 -8.73
CA VAL A 98 5.21 -1.96 -8.63
C VAL A 98 4.83 -3.10 -7.70
N PHE A 99 5.21 -4.33 -8.06
CA PHE A 99 5.11 -5.46 -7.15
C PHE A 99 6.11 -5.30 -5.98
N THR A 100 5.69 -5.67 -4.78
CA THR A 100 6.54 -5.72 -3.58
C THR A 100 6.33 -7.03 -2.81
N SER A 101 7.29 -7.39 -1.95
CA SER A 101 7.16 -8.48 -0.98
C SER A 101 6.58 -8.02 0.36
N ILE A 102 6.11 -6.78 0.46
CA ILE A 102 5.43 -6.28 1.66
C ILE A 102 4.07 -6.98 1.73
N PRO A 103 3.78 -7.75 2.79
CA PRO A 103 2.44 -8.30 2.97
C PRO A 103 1.48 -7.11 3.07
N CYS A 104 0.29 -7.25 2.49
CA CYS A 104 -0.78 -6.32 2.84
C CYS A 104 -0.90 -6.29 4.37
N PRO A 105 -1.21 -5.12 4.98
CA PRO A 105 -1.64 -5.13 6.36
C PRO A 105 -2.71 -6.22 6.46
N SER A 106 -2.54 -7.14 7.42
CA SER A 106 -3.64 -8.00 7.83
C SER A 106 -4.87 -7.10 7.96
N GLY A 107 -6.06 -7.62 7.61
CA GLY A 107 -7.31 -6.86 7.74
C GLY A 107 -7.42 -6.16 9.11
N PRO A 108 -8.42 -5.28 9.30
CA PRO A 108 -8.52 -4.46 10.51
C PRO A 108 -8.16 -5.29 11.74
N PRO A 109 -7.27 -4.78 12.61
CA PRO A 109 -6.85 -5.52 13.80
C PRO A 109 -8.08 -6.11 14.49
N PRO A 110 -7.98 -7.28 15.15
CA PRO A 110 -9.12 -7.84 15.89
C PRO A 110 -9.77 -6.71 16.68
N SER A 111 -11.09 -6.56 16.51
CA SER A 111 -11.87 -5.39 16.93
C SER A 111 -11.43 -4.98 18.33
N ALA A 112 -10.79 -3.81 18.46
CA ALA A 112 -10.32 -3.33 19.75
C ALA A 112 -11.49 -2.91 20.64
N ILE A 113 -12.61 -2.56 19.99
CA ILE A 113 -13.89 -2.30 20.63
C ILE A 113 -14.51 -3.64 21.05
N PRO A 114 -14.88 -3.83 22.34
CA PRO A 114 -15.62 -4.99 22.79
C PRO A 114 -16.88 -5.30 21.96
N THR A 115 -17.28 -6.57 21.91
CA THR A 115 -18.46 -7.02 21.14
C THR A 115 -19.75 -6.27 21.50
N GLY A 116 -19.88 -5.80 22.75
CA GLY A 116 -21.03 -5.00 23.20
C GLY A 116 -20.99 -3.52 22.81
N GLY A 117 -19.92 -3.07 22.15
CA GLY A 117 -19.64 -1.66 21.89
C GLY A 117 -19.10 -0.93 23.13
N VAL A 118 -18.72 0.34 22.92
CA VAL A 118 -18.28 1.25 23.98
C VAL A 118 -19.14 2.49 23.96
N LEU A 119 -19.84 2.75 25.07
CA LEU A 119 -20.62 3.97 25.25
C LEU A 119 -19.69 5.17 25.41
N VAL A 120 -19.92 6.22 24.62
CA VAL A 120 -19.18 7.48 24.68
C VAL A 120 -20.05 8.52 25.36
N TYR A 121 -19.53 9.10 26.44
CA TYR A 121 -20.16 10.21 27.16
C TYR A 121 -19.58 11.56 26.74
N ARG A 122 -20.32 12.64 26.99
CA ARG A 122 -19.73 13.96 27.06
C ARG A 122 -18.71 14.03 28.20
N GLY A 123 -17.65 14.81 28.02
CA GLY A 123 -16.61 14.97 29.03
C GLY A 123 -17.03 15.80 30.24
N ASP A 124 -18.12 16.56 30.14
CA ASP A 124 -18.64 17.47 31.17
C ASP A 124 -19.91 16.95 31.87
N SER A 125 -20.47 15.82 31.42
CA SER A 125 -21.77 15.32 31.88
C SER A 125 -21.94 13.82 31.60
N GLU A 126 -22.86 13.16 32.31
CA GLU A 126 -23.22 11.75 32.06
C GLU A 126 -24.17 11.58 30.86
N GLU A 127 -24.19 12.52 29.93
CA GLU A 127 -24.99 12.41 28.70
C GLU A 127 -24.22 11.62 27.65
N SER A 128 -24.79 10.51 27.18
CA SER A 128 -24.19 9.70 26.11
C SER A 128 -24.33 10.41 24.77
N VAL A 129 -23.23 10.52 24.02
CA VAL A 129 -23.24 11.02 22.63
C VAL A 129 -23.40 9.90 21.60
N GLY A 130 -23.14 8.64 21.99
CA GLY A 130 -23.40 7.44 21.19
C GLY A 130 -22.54 6.25 21.57
N CYS A 131 -22.60 5.18 20.78
CA CYS A 131 -21.82 3.96 21.00
C CYS A 131 -20.83 3.73 19.85
N LEU A 132 -19.57 3.43 20.19
CA LEU A 132 -18.59 2.87 19.26
C LEU A 132 -18.93 1.39 19.06
N MET A 133 -19.12 0.97 17.81
CA MET A 133 -19.42 -0.41 17.45
C MET A 133 -18.18 -1.12 16.90
N PRO A 134 -17.96 -2.41 17.26
CA PRO A 134 -16.86 -3.20 16.73
C PRO A 134 -16.96 -3.31 15.20
N ASP A 135 -15.81 -3.36 14.53
CA ASP A 135 -15.65 -3.44 13.07
C ASP A 135 -16.21 -2.24 12.26
N VAL A 136 -16.95 -1.34 12.90
CA VAL A 136 -17.53 -0.13 12.29
C VAL A 136 -16.74 1.10 12.69
N ASP A 137 -16.46 1.25 13.99
CA ASP A 137 -15.89 2.47 14.57
C ASP A 137 -14.44 2.33 15.03
N GLU A 138 -13.72 1.28 14.61
CA GLU A 138 -12.31 1.02 14.99
C GLU A 138 -11.36 2.20 14.72
N GLY A 139 -11.67 3.01 13.70
CA GLY A 139 -10.91 4.21 13.34
C GLY A 139 -11.51 5.52 13.86
N LYS A 140 -12.63 5.50 14.58
CA LYS A 140 -13.37 6.70 14.97
C LYS A 140 -12.68 7.40 16.13
N LYS A 141 -12.12 8.58 15.85
CA LYS A 141 -11.41 9.42 16.82
C LYS A 141 -12.16 10.70 17.20
N ARG A 142 -13.24 11.00 16.50
CA ARG A 142 -14.04 12.22 16.67
C ARG A 142 -15.53 11.89 16.66
N TRP A 143 -16.29 12.66 17.43
CA TRP A 143 -17.75 12.57 17.51
C TRP A 143 -18.38 13.91 17.14
N PRO A 144 -19.49 13.93 16.39
CA PRO A 144 -20.22 15.17 16.13
C PRO A 144 -20.86 15.66 17.44
N ILE A 145 -20.50 16.87 17.86
CA ILE A 145 -21.11 17.54 19.00
C ILE A 145 -21.55 18.93 18.55
N ALA A 146 -22.86 19.08 18.32
CA ALA A 146 -23.45 20.32 17.87
C ALA A 146 -23.25 21.42 18.94
N GLY A 147 -22.78 22.60 18.51
CA GLY A 147 -22.69 23.78 19.37
C GLY A 147 -21.43 23.87 20.25
N VAL A 148 -20.48 22.93 20.15
CA VAL A 148 -19.21 23.00 20.91
C VAL A 148 -18.05 23.58 20.09
N TYR A 149 -17.95 23.23 18.80
CA TYR A 149 -16.91 23.72 17.90
C TYR A 149 -17.52 24.23 16.59
N GLU A 150 -16.83 25.13 15.90
CA GLU A 150 -17.29 25.71 14.61
C GLU A 150 -17.50 24.64 13.53
N ASP A 151 -16.69 23.57 13.54
CA ASP A 151 -16.85 22.42 12.63
C ASP A 151 -17.85 21.37 13.14
N GLY A 152 -18.32 21.50 14.39
CA GLY A 152 -19.25 20.57 15.03
C GLY A 152 -18.67 19.21 15.40
N TRP A 153 -17.34 19.05 15.44
CA TRP A 153 -16.69 17.76 15.73
C TRP A 153 -15.69 17.86 16.89
N ALA A 154 -15.86 17.02 17.91
CA ALA A 154 -14.94 16.93 19.05
C ALA A 154 -14.08 15.66 18.95
N SER A 155 -12.81 15.74 19.34
CA SER A 155 -11.97 14.55 19.54
C SER A 155 -12.39 13.79 20.79
N ILE A 156 -12.44 12.46 20.70
CA ILE A 156 -12.78 11.59 21.83
C ILE A 156 -11.56 11.55 22.77
N ALA A 157 -11.73 12.05 23.99
CA ALA A 157 -10.68 12.02 25.01
C ALA A 157 -10.71 10.68 25.77
N ALA A 158 -9.56 10.04 25.91
CA ALA A 158 -9.42 8.86 26.75
C ALA A 158 -9.45 9.26 28.23
N GLN A 159 -10.15 8.48 29.04
CA GLN A 159 -10.18 8.63 30.49
C GLN A 159 -9.58 7.36 31.10
N CYS A 160 -8.59 7.51 31.97
CA CYS A 160 -7.96 6.40 32.70
C CYS A 160 -8.30 6.55 34.18
N CYS A 161 -8.72 5.46 34.82
CA CYS A 161 -8.99 5.38 36.26
C CYS A 161 -7.83 4.73 37.01
#